data_AF-A0A5J5TT42-F1
#
_entry.id   AF-A0A5J5TT42-F1
#
_cell.length_a   1.000
_cell.length_b   1.000
_cell.length_c   1.000
_cell.angle_alpha   90.00
_cell.angle_beta   90.00
_cell.angle_gamma   90.00
#
_symmetry.space_group_name_H-M   'P 1'
#
loop_
_entity.id
_entity.type
_entity.pdbx_description
1 polymer ?
#
loop_
_entity_poly.entity_id
_entity_poly.type
_entity_poly.pdbx_seq_one_letter_code
_entity_poly.pdbx_strand_id
1 'polypeptide(L)'
;MREIVTVQVGSFANFIGSHFWNFQDEMLGLAADPYGDPVFKIQSLNMDVIYRTGETHQGTTSYTPRLLSIDFQGSLGSVSSKGTLYSEGSNEPSEVVTWAGHVSTHASELQNKNLFLQSLYQEEQDVALTNGNNGEAKDSQHEIQDTDIVRCLDEGVQFWTDFSKVHYHPQSLYEVNGLWMDVKQFDNYGIGRDVFMENLRGEEICDKLRFFVEECDHIQGFQFIVDDSGGFSPLAADFLESVSDEYTNTPVLLYAVRGPSSHMSLSSRKQTVVRDLHDAVSFSRLSSFCKMIVPVGLPSLSRMLCMLRRYTLQVSHSAWSHLVLPQIYLMCLVLWMLMALYKC
;
A
#
# COMPACT_ATOMS: atom_id res chain seq x y z
N MET A 1 -13.48 -10.58 -16.27
CA MET A 1 -14.51 -9.96 -15.44
C MET A 1 -14.42 -8.45 -15.66
N ARG A 2 -14.28 -7.59 -14.64
CA ARG A 2 -14.13 -6.13 -14.81
C ARG A 2 -13.01 -5.67 -13.88
N GLU A 3 -11.80 -6.14 -14.15
CA GLU A 3 -10.64 -6.07 -13.25
C GLU A 3 -9.99 -4.68 -13.22
N ILE A 4 -9.42 -4.32 -12.07
CA ILE A 4 -8.67 -3.08 -11.85
C ILE A 4 -7.31 -3.44 -11.27
N VAL A 5 -6.25 -2.91 -11.85
CA VAL A 5 -4.88 -3.06 -11.34
C VAL A 5 -4.51 -1.80 -10.55
N THR A 6 -4.05 -1.98 -9.32
CA THR A 6 -3.64 -0.89 -8.43
C THR A 6 -2.13 -0.74 -8.46
N VAL A 7 -1.64 0.49 -8.57
CA VAL A 7 -0.23 0.85 -8.53
C VAL A 7 -0.02 1.84 -7.39
N GLN A 8 0.95 1.57 -6.53
CA GLN A 8 1.35 2.43 -5.42
C GLN A 8 2.80 2.87 -5.65
N VAL A 9 3.04 4.18 -5.65
CA VAL A 9 4.38 4.75 -5.92
C VAL A 9 4.76 5.73 -4.83
N GLY A 10 5.77 5.33 -4.06
CA GLY A 10 6.34 6.11 -2.97
C GLY A 10 5.91 5.63 -1.58
N SER A 11 6.72 5.95 -0.59
CA SER A 11 6.57 5.39 0.74
C SER A 11 5.23 5.80 1.38
N PHE A 12 4.81 7.06 1.26
CA PHE A 12 3.56 7.51 1.89
C PHE A 12 2.32 6.93 1.17
N ALA A 13 2.37 6.79 -0.15
CA ALA A 13 1.39 6.06 -0.94
C ALA A 13 1.26 4.60 -0.49
N ASN A 14 2.37 3.93 -0.19
CA ASN A 14 2.36 2.55 0.31
C ASN A 14 1.75 2.46 1.72
N PHE A 15 2.01 3.42 2.62
CA PHE A 15 1.32 3.49 3.92
C PHE A 15 -0.20 3.60 3.77
N ILE A 16 -0.69 4.50 2.91
CA ILE A 16 -2.12 4.63 2.62
C ILE A 16 -2.64 3.34 1.95
N GLY A 17 -1.84 2.77 1.06
CA GLY A 17 -2.09 1.53 0.37
C GLY A 17 -2.35 0.35 1.30
N SER A 18 -1.48 0.14 2.29
CA SER A 18 -1.65 -0.90 3.33
C SER A 18 -2.97 -0.74 4.07
N HIS A 19 -3.33 0.49 4.46
CA HIS A 19 -4.61 0.73 5.12
C HIS A 19 -5.79 0.43 4.20
N PHE A 20 -5.71 0.80 2.93
CA PHE A 20 -6.73 0.47 1.95
C PHE A 20 -6.92 -1.05 1.84
N TRP A 21 -5.85 -1.82 1.71
CA TRP A 21 -5.92 -3.28 1.59
C TRP A 21 -6.39 -3.96 2.87
N ASN A 22 -5.92 -3.52 4.03
CA ASN A 22 -6.42 -4.00 5.33
C ASN A 22 -7.93 -3.75 5.47
N PHE A 23 -8.41 -2.59 5.01
CA PHE A 23 -9.83 -2.31 5.05
C PHE A 23 -10.62 -3.22 4.11
N GLN A 24 -10.10 -3.51 2.90
CA GLN A 24 -10.75 -4.46 1.99
C GLN A 24 -10.80 -5.88 2.57
N ASP A 25 -9.73 -6.31 3.23
CA ASP A 25 -9.63 -7.62 3.89
C ASP A 25 -10.63 -7.75 5.05
N GLU A 26 -10.78 -6.73 5.89
CA GLU A 26 -11.79 -6.69 6.95
C GLU A 26 -13.22 -6.72 6.38
N MET A 27 -13.48 -5.98 5.29
CA MET A 27 -14.79 -6.00 4.63
C MET A 27 -15.10 -7.39 4.06
N LEU A 28 -14.10 -8.08 3.51
CA LEU A 28 -14.20 -9.48 3.06
C LEU A 28 -14.53 -10.42 4.22
N GLY A 29 -13.83 -10.29 5.35
CA GLY A 29 -14.10 -11.08 6.55
C GLY A 29 -15.52 -10.88 7.09
N LEU A 30 -15.99 -9.63 7.18
CA LEU A 30 -17.35 -9.31 7.62
C LEU A 30 -18.43 -9.80 6.63
N ALA A 31 -18.14 -9.78 5.33
CA ALA A 31 -19.05 -10.29 4.31
C ALA A 31 -19.15 -11.83 4.33
N ALA A 32 -18.07 -12.51 4.71
CA ALA A 32 -18.01 -13.97 4.81
C ALA A 32 -18.70 -14.52 6.08
N ASP A 33 -18.87 -13.72 7.14
CA ASP A 33 -19.51 -14.18 8.38
C ASP A 33 -20.98 -14.61 8.15
N PRO A 34 -21.32 -15.90 8.38
CA PRO A 34 -22.69 -16.39 8.28
C PRO A 34 -23.68 -15.61 9.16
N TYR A 35 -23.23 -15.11 10.32
CA TYR A 35 -24.04 -14.38 11.29
C TYR A 35 -23.90 -12.84 11.18
N GLY A 36 -23.07 -12.36 10.25
CA GLY A 36 -22.83 -10.94 10.02
C GLY A 36 -24.07 -10.19 9.53
N ASP A 37 -24.12 -8.89 9.83
CA ASP A 37 -25.20 -7.99 9.42
C ASP A 37 -25.35 -8.01 7.88
N PRO A 38 -26.57 -8.22 7.34
CA PRO A 38 -26.80 -8.19 5.90
C PRO A 38 -26.34 -6.90 5.19
N VAL A 39 -26.11 -5.80 5.91
CA VAL A 39 -25.49 -4.58 5.38
C VAL A 39 -24.09 -4.84 4.81
N PHE A 40 -23.32 -5.76 5.39
CA PHE A 40 -21.97 -6.12 4.91
C PHE A 40 -22.00 -7.20 3.83
N LYS A 41 -23.10 -7.96 3.72
CA LYS A 41 -23.38 -8.87 2.61
C LYS A 41 -23.85 -8.07 1.39
N ILE A 42 -23.00 -7.16 0.94
CA ILE A 42 -23.26 -6.30 -0.21
C ILE A 42 -23.20 -7.19 -1.45
N GLN A 43 -24.36 -7.65 -1.93
CA GLN A 43 -24.48 -8.50 -3.12
C GLN A 43 -23.87 -7.87 -4.40
N SER A 44 -23.56 -6.57 -4.38
CA SER A 44 -22.96 -5.85 -5.51
C SER A 44 -21.45 -5.67 -5.44
N LEU A 45 -20.78 -6.06 -4.34
CA LEU A 45 -19.34 -5.86 -4.16
C LEU A 45 -18.60 -7.14 -4.55
N ASN A 46 -18.14 -7.18 -5.80
CA ASN A 46 -17.28 -8.25 -6.27
C ASN A 46 -15.81 -7.87 -6.01
N MET A 47 -15.18 -8.54 -5.04
CA MET A 47 -13.80 -8.29 -4.65
C MET A 47 -12.77 -8.88 -5.61
N ASP A 48 -13.16 -9.83 -6.47
CA ASP A 48 -12.31 -10.43 -7.51
C ASP A 48 -11.93 -9.41 -8.61
N VAL A 49 -12.54 -8.21 -8.56
CA VAL A 49 -12.14 -7.07 -9.40
C VAL A 49 -10.74 -6.57 -9.04
N ILE A 50 -10.42 -6.49 -7.75
CA ILE A 50 -9.14 -5.94 -7.24
C ILE A 50 -8.23 -7.03 -6.68
N TYR A 51 -8.78 -8.19 -6.31
CA TYR A 51 -8.02 -9.35 -5.89
C TYR A 51 -7.90 -10.37 -7.03
N ARG A 52 -6.96 -11.29 -6.86
CA ARG A 52 -6.75 -12.45 -7.72
C ARG A 52 -6.62 -13.71 -6.87
N THR A 53 -7.17 -14.79 -7.40
CA THR A 53 -6.97 -16.15 -6.89
C THR A 53 -5.79 -16.78 -7.63
N GLY A 54 -4.69 -17.04 -6.92
CA GLY A 54 -3.55 -17.80 -7.43
C GLY A 54 -3.37 -19.11 -6.68
N GLU A 55 -2.58 -20.02 -7.21
CA GLU A 55 -2.16 -21.23 -6.49
C GLU A 55 -0.68 -21.12 -6.14
N THR A 56 -0.32 -21.44 -4.90
CA THR A 56 1.09 -21.56 -4.50
C THR A 56 1.66 -22.88 -5.01
N HIS A 57 2.99 -23.03 -4.98
CA HIS A 57 3.66 -24.29 -5.37
C HIS A 57 3.23 -25.50 -4.52
N GLN A 58 2.71 -25.24 -3.32
CA GLN A 58 2.15 -26.25 -2.42
C GLN A 58 0.69 -26.60 -2.74
N GLY A 59 0.11 -26.05 -3.82
CA GLY A 59 -1.28 -26.27 -4.22
C GLY A 59 -2.31 -25.58 -3.31
N THR A 60 -1.88 -24.65 -2.46
CA THR A 60 -2.78 -23.87 -1.61
C THR A 60 -3.32 -22.69 -2.40
N THR A 61 -4.64 -22.49 -2.39
CA THR A 61 -5.27 -21.32 -2.98
C THR A 61 -4.88 -20.07 -2.20
N SER A 62 -4.32 -19.09 -2.90
CA SER A 62 -3.90 -17.79 -2.38
C SER A 62 -4.78 -16.70 -2.95
N TYR A 63 -5.21 -15.79 -2.08
CA TYR A 63 -5.95 -14.60 -2.47
C TYR A 63 -5.04 -13.39 -2.28
N THR A 64 -4.62 -12.76 -3.37
CA THR A 64 -3.64 -11.67 -3.34
C THR A 64 -4.18 -10.47 -4.12
N PRO A 65 -3.85 -9.23 -3.72
CA PRO A 65 -4.30 -8.05 -4.45
C PRO A 65 -3.57 -7.94 -5.80
N ARG A 66 -4.26 -7.40 -6.82
CA ARG A 66 -3.67 -6.98 -8.10
C ARG A 66 -2.95 -5.65 -7.91
N LEU A 67 -1.84 -5.71 -7.20
CA LEU A 67 -1.07 -4.55 -6.73
C LEU A 67 0.34 -4.55 -7.34
N LEU A 68 0.84 -3.38 -7.70
CA LEU A 68 2.25 -3.10 -7.87
C LEU A 68 2.67 -1.94 -6.95
N SER A 69 3.46 -2.23 -5.93
CA SER A 69 4.00 -1.29 -4.95
C SER A 69 5.47 -1.02 -5.26
N ILE A 70 5.81 0.26 -5.40
CA ILE A 70 7.14 0.76 -5.71
C ILE A 70 7.63 1.61 -4.55
N ASP A 71 8.78 1.27 -4.01
CA ASP A 71 9.39 1.99 -2.89
C ASP A 71 10.92 1.86 -2.89
N PHE A 72 11.60 2.50 -1.95
CA PHE A 72 13.02 2.31 -1.75
C PHE A 72 13.37 0.91 -1.27
N GLN A 73 14.58 0.48 -1.59
CA GLN A 73 15.19 -0.70 -0.99
C GLN A 73 15.28 -0.57 0.54
N GLY A 74 14.77 -1.57 1.26
CA GLY A 74 14.72 -1.60 2.71
C GLY A 74 13.43 -1.05 3.32
N SER A 75 12.47 -0.61 2.52
CA SER A 75 11.15 -0.15 2.97
C SER A 75 10.20 -1.28 3.38
N LEU A 76 10.51 -2.53 3.01
CA LEU A 76 9.69 -3.70 3.31
C LEU A 76 9.83 -4.21 4.75
N GLY A 77 10.82 -3.71 5.51
CA GLY A 77 11.04 -4.08 6.91
C GLY A 77 11.25 -5.58 7.10
N SER A 78 10.31 -6.23 7.80
CA SER A 78 10.34 -7.67 8.07
C SER A 78 9.80 -8.56 6.93
N VAL A 79 9.17 -7.96 5.91
CA VAL A 79 8.61 -8.70 4.77
C VAL A 79 9.69 -8.91 3.71
N SER A 80 9.77 -10.14 3.19
CA SER A 80 10.69 -10.49 2.10
C SER A 80 10.22 -9.87 0.77
N SER A 81 11.17 -9.50 -0.09
CA SER A 81 10.88 -9.01 -1.46
C SER A 81 10.15 -10.05 -2.33
N LYS A 82 10.25 -11.34 -1.98
CA LYS A 82 9.47 -12.43 -2.61
C LYS A 82 8.07 -12.61 -2.00
N GLY A 83 7.66 -11.73 -1.08
CA GLY A 83 6.42 -11.89 -0.31
C GLY A 83 6.50 -13.02 0.72
N THR A 84 5.37 -13.30 1.36
CA THR A 84 5.25 -14.29 2.44
C THR A 84 4.83 -15.67 1.96
N LEU A 85 4.13 -15.75 0.82
CA LEU A 85 3.46 -16.98 0.35
C LEU A 85 4.34 -17.94 -0.46
N TYR A 86 5.43 -17.45 -1.06
CA TYR A 86 6.27 -18.24 -1.99
C TYR A 86 7.62 -18.63 -1.38
N SER A 87 7.72 -18.58 -0.06
CA SER A 87 8.99 -18.73 0.65
C SER A 87 9.26 -20.19 1.02
N GLU A 88 9.50 -21.04 0.02
CA GLU A 88 10.18 -22.33 0.21
C GLU A 88 10.94 -22.71 -1.07
N GLY A 89 12.26 -22.49 -1.04
CA GLY A 89 13.20 -22.94 -2.07
C GLY A 89 13.93 -21.81 -2.81
N SER A 90 15.26 -21.79 -2.67
CA SER A 90 16.23 -20.95 -3.39
C SER A 90 16.41 -19.48 -2.93
N ASN A 91 17.05 -19.31 -1.77
CA ASN A 91 18.19 -18.38 -1.67
C ASN A 91 19.50 -19.13 -1.99
N GLU A 92 19.43 -20.14 -2.86
CA GLU A 92 20.59 -20.63 -3.56
C GLU A 92 20.89 -19.55 -4.61
N PRO A 93 22.00 -18.80 -4.50
CA PRO A 93 22.40 -17.97 -5.63
C PRO A 93 22.45 -18.89 -6.84
N SER A 94 21.80 -18.52 -7.95
CA SER A 94 22.10 -19.20 -9.22
C SER A 94 23.62 -19.19 -9.34
N GLU A 95 24.22 -20.38 -9.37
CA GLU A 95 25.66 -20.60 -9.42
C GLU A 95 26.14 -20.15 -10.80
N VAL A 96 26.06 -18.85 -11.08
CA VAL A 96 26.56 -18.24 -12.30
C VAL A 96 28.05 -18.09 -12.09
N VAL A 97 28.77 -19.17 -12.38
CA VAL A 97 30.24 -19.27 -12.37
C VAL A 97 30.81 -18.48 -13.55
N THR A 98 30.54 -17.19 -13.64
CA THR A 98 31.20 -16.29 -14.62
C THR A 98 32.26 -15.41 -13.96
N TRP A 99 32.27 -15.31 -12.63
CA TRP A 99 33.25 -14.55 -11.86
C TRP A 99 34.18 -15.46 -11.06
N ALA A 100 35.44 -15.58 -11.49
CA ALA A 100 36.49 -16.36 -10.81
C ALA A 100 37.21 -15.58 -9.70
N GLY A 101 36.60 -14.50 -9.18
CA GLY A 101 37.13 -13.67 -8.11
C GLY A 101 36.56 -14.08 -6.74
N HIS A 102 37.22 -13.68 -5.66
CA HIS A 102 36.72 -13.91 -4.31
C HIS A 102 35.53 -12.97 -4.04
N VAL A 103 34.30 -13.49 -4.10
CA VAL A 103 33.09 -12.73 -3.79
C VAL A 103 32.82 -12.83 -2.29
N SER A 104 32.86 -11.70 -1.58
CA SER A 104 32.36 -11.59 -0.20
C SER A 104 30.91 -11.11 -0.23
N THR A 105 29.98 -11.99 0.10
CA THR A 105 28.55 -11.64 0.21
C THR A 105 28.27 -11.18 1.63
N HIS A 106 27.80 -9.94 1.77
CA HIS A 106 27.32 -9.40 3.04
C HIS A 106 25.79 -9.29 2.96
N ALA A 107 25.10 -9.92 3.91
CA ALA A 107 23.66 -9.81 4.07
C ALA A 107 23.36 -9.10 5.40
N SER A 108 22.38 -8.19 5.39
CA SER A 108 21.86 -7.61 6.63
C SER A 108 21.06 -8.65 7.40
N GLU A 109 21.05 -8.55 8.73
CA GLU A 109 20.15 -9.34 9.56
C GLU A 109 18.69 -9.01 9.21
N LEU A 110 17.83 -10.04 9.21
CA LEU A 110 16.40 -9.88 9.02
C LEU A 110 15.82 -9.11 10.21
N GLN A 111 15.00 -8.10 9.92
CA GLN A 111 14.30 -7.39 10.96
C GLN A 111 13.25 -8.28 11.60
N ASN A 112 13.17 -8.22 12.94
CA ASN A 112 12.19 -8.97 13.69
C ASN A 112 10.78 -8.43 13.43
N LYS A 113 9.83 -9.35 13.25
CA LYS A 113 8.40 -9.04 13.13
C LYS A 113 7.92 -8.37 14.43
N ASN A 114 7.08 -7.35 14.31
CA ASN A 114 6.45 -6.72 15.45
C ASN A 114 5.40 -7.65 16.10
N LEU A 115 4.86 -7.27 17.26
CA LEU A 115 3.89 -8.10 18.00
C LEU A 115 2.60 -8.34 17.21
N PHE A 116 2.18 -7.37 16.40
CA PHE A 116 1.01 -7.48 15.54
C PHE A 116 1.18 -8.54 14.44
N LEU A 117 2.28 -8.49 13.69
CA LEU A 117 2.56 -9.49 12.68
C LEU A 117 2.72 -10.87 13.33
N GLN A 118 3.38 -10.96 14.48
CA GLN A 118 3.48 -12.22 15.24
C GLN A 118 2.10 -12.80 15.59
N SER A 119 1.14 -11.97 16.03
CA SER A 119 -0.21 -12.45 16.33
C SER A 119 -0.92 -12.96 15.08
N LEU A 120 -0.80 -12.26 13.93
CA LEU A 120 -1.37 -12.72 12.66
C LEU A 120 -0.81 -14.09 12.23
N TYR A 121 0.51 -14.28 12.33
CA TYR A 121 1.13 -15.58 12.00
C TYR A 121 0.68 -16.71 12.92
N GLN A 122 0.38 -16.40 14.19
CA GLN A 122 -0.14 -17.37 15.15
C GLN A 122 -1.58 -17.76 14.81
N GLU A 123 -2.43 -16.77 14.51
CA GLU A 123 -3.81 -16.99 14.07
C GLU A 123 -3.89 -17.85 12.81
N GLU A 124 -3.05 -17.58 11.80
CA GLU A 124 -2.98 -18.38 10.56
C GLU A 124 -2.58 -19.84 10.83
N GLN A 125 -1.61 -20.07 11.73
CA GLN A 125 -1.17 -21.41 12.11
C GLN A 125 -2.27 -22.17 12.86
N ASP A 126 -2.98 -21.52 13.77
CA ASP A 126 -4.08 -22.13 14.51
C ASP A 126 -5.25 -22.51 13.58
N VAL A 127 -5.53 -21.69 12.56
CA VAL A 127 -6.52 -22.02 11.50
C VAL A 127 -6.06 -23.20 10.64
N ALA A 128 -4.77 -23.30 10.32
CA ALA A 128 -4.24 -24.43 9.56
C ALA A 128 -4.30 -25.75 10.37
N LEU A 129 -4.06 -25.69 11.67
CA LEU A 129 -4.08 -26.86 12.57
C LEU A 129 -5.50 -27.35 12.88
N THR A 130 -6.48 -26.45 12.96
CA THR A 130 -7.89 -26.83 13.20
C THR A 130 -8.54 -27.58 12.02
N ASN A 131 -8.02 -27.40 10.79
CA ASN A 131 -8.46 -28.14 9.61
C ASN A 131 -7.80 -29.53 9.45
N GLY A 132 -6.75 -29.83 10.23
CA GLY A 132 -6.06 -31.12 10.24
C GLY A 132 -6.15 -31.76 11.62
N ASN A 133 -7.17 -32.58 11.87
CA ASN A 133 -7.38 -33.29 13.14
C ASN A 133 -6.06 -33.87 13.71
N ASN A 134 -5.60 -33.32 14.84
CA ASN A 134 -5.19 -34.03 16.04
C ASN A 134 -5.04 -33.04 17.19
N GLY A 135 -5.85 -33.24 18.23
CA GLY A 135 -5.72 -32.53 19.50
C GLY A 135 -4.47 -32.99 20.24
N GLU A 136 -3.46 -32.14 20.27
CA GLU A 136 -2.48 -32.13 21.34
C GLU A 136 -2.48 -30.74 21.96
N ALA A 137 -2.97 -30.68 23.20
CA ALA A 137 -2.89 -29.50 24.04
C ALA A 137 -1.41 -29.11 24.20
N LYS A 138 -1.04 -27.92 23.72
CA LYS A 138 0.26 -27.33 24.03
C LYS A 138 0.09 -26.09 24.90
N ASP A 139 0.78 -26.19 26.01
CA ASP A 139 0.94 -25.26 27.11
C ASP A 139 1.34 -23.83 26.70
N SER A 140 0.72 -22.88 27.39
CA SER A 140 1.27 -21.58 27.82
C SER A 140 2.18 -20.85 26.81
N GLN A 141 1.60 -20.38 25.71
CA GLN A 141 2.16 -19.23 25.01
C GLN A 141 1.49 -17.98 25.58
N HIS A 142 2.28 -16.98 25.95
CA HIS A 142 1.79 -15.68 26.41
C HIS A 142 0.67 -15.21 25.48
N GLU A 143 -0.58 -15.15 25.97
CA GLU A 143 -1.66 -14.51 25.22
C GLU A 143 -1.23 -13.07 24.95
N ILE A 144 -0.93 -12.76 23.68
CA ILE A 144 -0.62 -11.40 23.25
C ILE A 144 -1.90 -10.61 23.49
N GLN A 145 -1.89 -9.70 24.46
CA GLN A 145 -3.07 -8.90 24.78
C GLN A 145 -3.28 -7.84 23.70
N ASP A 146 -4.54 -7.60 23.32
CA ASP A 146 -4.92 -6.54 22.36
C ASP A 146 -4.33 -5.17 22.73
N THR A 147 -4.21 -4.88 24.03
CA THR A 147 -3.61 -3.64 24.52
C THR A 147 -2.13 -3.51 24.18
N ASP A 148 -1.39 -4.61 24.18
CA ASP A 148 0.03 -4.62 23.82
C ASP A 148 0.23 -4.49 22.30
N ILE A 149 -0.68 -5.07 21.50
CA ILE A 149 -0.71 -4.91 20.03
C ILE A 149 -0.96 -3.45 19.67
N VAL A 150 -1.99 -2.84 20.26
CA VAL A 150 -2.32 -1.43 20.01
C VAL A 150 -1.16 -0.52 20.39
N ARG A 151 -0.52 -0.75 21.55
CA ARG A 151 0.68 0.02 21.96
C ARG A 151 1.83 -0.16 20.97
N CYS A 152 2.06 -1.40 20.51
CA CYS A 152 3.08 -1.69 19.51
C CYS A 152 2.85 -0.93 18.20
N LEU A 153 1.60 -0.83 17.75
CA LEU A 153 1.26 -0.11 16.52
C LEU A 153 1.28 1.42 16.70
N ASP A 154 0.98 1.93 17.90
CA ASP A 154 0.94 3.38 18.17
C ASP A 154 2.34 4.01 18.20
N GLU A 155 3.35 3.27 18.65
CA GLU A 155 4.72 3.80 18.86
C GLU A 155 5.79 3.15 17.98
N GLY A 156 5.50 1.96 17.41
CA GLY A 156 6.53 1.09 16.82
C GLY A 156 6.50 0.93 15.30
N VAL A 157 5.57 1.58 14.59
CA VAL A 157 5.47 1.45 13.13
C VAL A 157 6.57 2.26 12.45
N GLN A 158 7.45 1.57 11.72
CA GLN A 158 8.51 2.20 10.91
C GLN A 158 8.28 2.00 9.42
N PHE A 159 7.72 0.85 9.04
CA PHE A 159 7.49 0.45 7.66
C PHE A 159 5.99 0.29 7.39
N TRP A 160 5.58 0.50 6.14
CA TRP A 160 4.19 0.34 5.73
C TRP A 160 3.73 -1.13 5.80
N THR A 161 4.68 -2.07 5.81
CA THR A 161 4.44 -3.50 5.96
C THR A 161 4.17 -3.93 7.41
N ASP A 162 4.56 -3.13 8.41
CA ASP A 162 4.47 -3.49 9.83
C ASP A 162 3.04 -3.71 10.31
N PHE A 163 2.06 -3.09 9.65
CA PHE A 163 0.64 -3.26 9.95
C PHE A 163 -0.14 -3.88 8.79
N SER A 164 0.53 -4.35 7.75
CA SER A 164 -0.13 -4.96 6.59
C SER A 164 -0.60 -6.38 6.94
N LYS A 165 -1.91 -6.61 6.86
CA LYS A 165 -2.52 -7.95 7.01
C LYS A 165 -2.42 -8.76 5.72
N VAL A 166 -2.51 -8.07 4.59
CA VAL A 166 -2.63 -8.70 3.28
C VAL A 166 -1.30 -9.30 2.83
N HIS A 167 -1.36 -10.49 2.24
CA HIS A 167 -0.22 -11.11 1.59
C HIS A 167 -0.02 -10.59 0.16
N TYR A 168 1.23 -10.30 -0.18
CA TYR A 168 1.60 -9.79 -1.50
C TYR A 168 2.19 -10.89 -2.39
N HIS A 169 1.84 -10.86 -3.67
CA HIS A 169 2.50 -11.68 -4.68
C HIS A 169 3.95 -11.16 -4.93
N PRO A 170 4.94 -12.01 -5.24
CA PRO A 170 6.32 -11.59 -5.50
C PRO A 170 6.47 -10.54 -6.61
N GLN A 171 5.54 -10.53 -7.58
CA GLN A 171 5.53 -9.50 -8.63
C GLN A 171 4.93 -8.17 -8.17
N SER A 172 4.27 -8.14 -7.03
CA SER A 172 3.64 -6.92 -6.48
C SER A 172 4.66 -5.97 -5.88
N LEU A 173 5.81 -6.45 -5.41
CA LEU A 173 6.77 -5.63 -4.70
C LEU A 173 7.94 -5.29 -5.63
N TYR A 174 8.26 -4.01 -5.74
CA TYR A 174 9.44 -3.51 -6.43
C TYR A 174 10.22 -2.53 -5.54
N GLU A 175 11.44 -2.92 -5.20
CA GLU A 175 12.37 -2.09 -4.45
C GLU A 175 13.34 -1.41 -5.41
N VAL A 176 13.34 -0.08 -5.41
CA VAL A 176 14.28 0.72 -6.20
C VAL A 176 15.67 0.62 -5.55
N ASN A 177 16.52 -0.21 -6.14
CA ASN A 177 17.87 -0.48 -5.65
C ASN A 177 18.84 0.68 -5.90
N GLY A 178 19.95 0.75 -5.16
CA GLY A 178 21.06 1.66 -5.45
C GLY A 178 20.88 3.13 -5.02
N LEU A 179 19.74 3.47 -4.44
CA LEU A 179 19.54 4.72 -3.72
C LEU A 179 19.99 4.53 -2.28
N TRP A 180 21.29 4.66 -2.00
CA TRP A 180 21.83 4.78 -0.63
C TRP A 180 21.53 6.16 -0.02
N MET A 181 20.41 6.75 -0.42
CA MET A 181 20.01 8.12 -0.11
C MET A 181 18.91 8.07 0.94
N ASP A 182 19.06 8.86 2.00
CA ASP A 182 17.97 9.13 2.94
C ASP A 182 16.76 9.70 2.19
N VAL A 183 15.53 9.48 2.67
CA VAL A 183 14.27 9.96 2.05
C VAL A 183 14.34 11.47 1.75
N LYS A 184 15.09 12.22 2.57
CA LYS A 184 15.32 13.68 2.41
C LYS A 184 16.22 14.06 1.24
N GLN A 185 17.08 13.18 0.77
CA GLN A 185 17.96 13.42 -0.38
C GLN A 185 17.25 13.14 -1.70
N PHE A 186 16.16 12.36 -1.67
CA PHE A 186 15.29 12.06 -2.81
C PHE A 186 14.13 13.06 -2.93
N ASP A 187 14.38 14.36 -2.73
CA ASP A 187 13.38 15.42 -2.90
C ASP A 187 13.57 16.24 -4.20
N ASN A 188 14.47 15.79 -5.07
CA ASN A 188 14.78 16.45 -6.33
C ASN A 188 14.06 15.78 -7.51
N TYR A 189 13.35 16.59 -8.30
CA TYR A 189 12.63 16.12 -9.48
C TYR A 189 13.53 15.39 -10.49
N GLY A 190 14.73 15.91 -10.74
CA GLY A 190 15.67 15.32 -11.70
C GLY A 190 16.13 13.92 -11.30
N ILE A 191 16.47 13.72 -10.01
CA ILE A 191 16.95 12.43 -9.50
C ILE A 191 15.89 11.35 -9.67
N GLY A 192 14.63 11.66 -9.36
CA GLY A 192 13.54 10.70 -9.51
C GLY A 192 13.28 10.30 -10.96
N ARG A 193 13.51 11.22 -11.90
CA ARG A 193 13.43 10.94 -13.33
C ARG A 193 14.56 10.02 -13.79
N ASP A 194 15.79 10.33 -13.39
CA ASP A 194 16.97 9.55 -13.75
C ASP A 194 16.82 8.11 -13.25
N VAL A 195 16.27 7.91 -12.05
CA VAL A 195 16.01 6.58 -11.48
C VAL A 195 15.11 5.71 -12.34
N PHE A 196 14.10 6.27 -13.02
CA PHE A 196 13.22 5.49 -13.90
C PHE A 196 13.93 5.11 -15.21
N MET A 197 14.75 6.01 -15.75
CA MET A 197 15.47 5.81 -17.01
C MET A 197 16.75 4.96 -16.86
N GLU A 198 17.36 4.95 -15.68
CA GLU A 198 18.59 4.23 -15.41
C GLU A 198 18.40 2.72 -15.37
N ASN A 199 19.39 1.99 -15.90
CA ASN A 199 19.53 0.54 -15.75
C ASN A 199 18.29 -0.29 -16.17
N LEU A 200 17.49 0.19 -17.13
CA LEU A 200 16.26 -0.47 -17.60
C LEU A 200 15.22 -0.69 -16.49
N ARG A 201 15.29 0.05 -15.37
CA ARG A 201 14.34 -0.07 -14.25
C ARG A 201 12.91 0.20 -14.67
N GLY A 202 12.69 1.18 -15.54
CA GLY A 202 11.37 1.45 -16.10
C GLY A 202 10.80 0.24 -16.85
N GLU A 203 11.64 -0.50 -17.58
CA GLU A 203 11.21 -1.73 -18.27
C GLU A 203 10.86 -2.83 -17.27
N GLU A 204 11.66 -3.03 -16.22
CA GLU A 204 11.38 -4.01 -15.15
C GLU A 204 10.04 -3.71 -14.42
N ILE A 205 9.77 -2.43 -14.15
CA ILE A 205 8.52 -1.98 -13.52
C ILE A 205 7.33 -2.25 -14.47
N CYS A 206 7.47 -1.92 -15.75
CA CYS A 206 6.45 -2.18 -16.77
C CYS A 206 6.20 -3.69 -16.95
N ASP A 207 7.23 -4.53 -16.92
CA ASP A 207 7.10 -5.99 -17.00
C ASP A 207 6.32 -6.56 -15.80
N LYS A 208 6.58 -6.05 -14.59
CA LYS A 208 5.81 -6.40 -13.39
C LYS A 208 4.35 -5.99 -13.50
N LEU A 209 4.05 -4.82 -14.06
CA LEU A 209 2.68 -4.41 -14.33
C LEU A 209 2.02 -5.34 -15.36
N ARG A 210 2.75 -5.65 -16.45
CA ARG A 210 2.25 -6.49 -17.55
C ARG A 210 1.83 -7.87 -17.04
N PHE A 211 2.55 -8.46 -16.09
CA PHE A 211 2.17 -9.70 -15.43
C PHE A 211 0.72 -9.67 -14.90
N PHE A 212 0.32 -8.60 -14.21
CA PHE A 212 -1.03 -8.48 -13.66
C PHE A 212 -2.07 -8.15 -14.73
N VAL A 213 -1.70 -7.40 -15.76
CA VAL A 213 -2.59 -7.01 -16.86
C VAL A 213 -2.90 -8.22 -17.75
N GLU A 214 -1.91 -9.05 -18.07
CA GLU A 214 -2.09 -10.26 -18.90
C GLU A 214 -2.97 -11.32 -18.22
N GLU A 215 -3.00 -11.33 -16.88
CA GLU A 215 -3.91 -12.20 -16.11
C GLU A 215 -5.36 -11.70 -16.14
N CYS A 216 -5.62 -10.43 -16.48
CA CYS A 216 -6.97 -9.89 -16.53
C CYS A 216 -7.68 -10.25 -17.84
N ASP A 217 -8.90 -10.80 -17.76
CA ASP A 217 -9.73 -10.99 -18.96
C ASP A 217 -10.10 -9.64 -19.60
N HIS A 218 -10.43 -8.64 -18.77
CA HIS A 218 -10.84 -7.31 -19.22
C HIS A 218 -10.50 -6.23 -18.19
N ILE A 219 -9.35 -5.60 -18.39
CA ILE A 219 -8.94 -4.44 -17.60
C ILE A 219 -9.88 -3.25 -17.82
N GLN A 220 -10.50 -2.77 -16.74
CA GLN A 220 -11.35 -1.58 -16.76
C GLN A 220 -10.56 -0.29 -16.67
N GLY A 221 -9.40 -0.32 -16.01
CA GLY A 221 -8.58 0.84 -15.76
C GLY A 221 -7.53 0.58 -14.69
N PHE A 222 -6.70 1.58 -14.49
CA PHE A 222 -5.66 1.57 -13.47
C PHE A 222 -6.01 2.51 -12.33
N GLN A 223 -5.75 2.05 -11.10
CA GLN A 223 -5.81 2.88 -9.91
C GLN A 223 -4.38 3.20 -9.46
N PHE A 224 -3.97 4.45 -9.57
CA PHE A 224 -2.67 4.90 -9.10
C PHE A 224 -2.81 5.62 -7.76
N ILE A 225 -1.98 5.27 -6.78
CA ILE A 225 -1.80 6.02 -5.52
C ILE A 225 -0.35 6.48 -5.52
N VAL A 226 -0.13 7.78 -5.57
CA VAL A 226 1.19 8.35 -5.87
C VAL A 226 1.50 9.48 -4.91
N ASP A 227 2.71 9.45 -4.38
CA ASP A 227 3.30 10.59 -3.68
C ASP A 227 3.50 11.75 -4.66
N ASP A 228 2.70 12.80 -4.50
CA ASP A 228 2.72 13.96 -5.42
C ASP A 228 3.84 14.96 -5.12
N SER A 229 4.75 14.60 -4.22
CA SER A 229 5.93 15.37 -3.79
C SER A 229 7.16 14.46 -3.70
N GLY A 230 8.35 15.07 -3.72
CA GLY A 230 9.62 14.34 -3.73
C GLY A 230 9.89 13.59 -5.04
N GLY A 231 10.95 12.78 -5.04
CA GLY A 231 11.46 12.10 -6.23
C GLY A 231 10.59 10.96 -6.74
N PHE A 232 9.60 10.48 -5.98
CA PHE A 232 8.65 9.48 -6.49
C PHE A 232 7.64 10.07 -7.45
N SER A 233 7.35 11.36 -7.34
CA SER A 233 6.44 12.05 -8.23
C SER A 233 6.88 12.04 -9.72
N PRO A 234 8.11 12.42 -10.08
CA PRO A 234 8.60 12.29 -11.46
C PRO A 234 8.71 10.83 -11.91
N LEU A 235 9.09 9.90 -11.04
CA LEU A 235 9.13 8.46 -11.35
C LEU A 235 7.74 7.96 -11.74
N ALA A 236 6.72 8.32 -10.95
CA ALA A 236 5.33 7.98 -11.25
C ALA A 236 4.83 8.65 -12.53
N ALA A 237 5.26 9.87 -12.82
CA ALA A 237 4.88 10.56 -14.06
C ALA A 237 5.44 9.87 -15.31
N ASP A 238 6.71 9.45 -15.28
CA ASP A 238 7.33 8.74 -16.41
C ASP A 238 6.79 7.29 -16.53
N PHE A 239 6.45 6.67 -15.40
CA PHE A 239 5.74 5.38 -15.42
C PHE A 239 4.34 5.52 -16.01
N LEU A 240 3.58 6.54 -15.62
CA LEU A 240 2.25 6.83 -16.17
C LEU A 240 2.31 7.14 -17.67
N GLU A 241 3.34 7.84 -18.15
CA GLU A 241 3.58 8.05 -19.57
C GLU A 241 3.70 6.71 -20.30
N SER A 242 4.53 5.81 -19.78
CA SER A 242 4.73 4.46 -20.33
C SER A 242 3.43 3.63 -20.34
N VAL A 243 2.66 3.69 -19.25
CA VAL A 243 1.34 3.03 -19.15
C VAL A 243 0.33 3.62 -20.13
N SER A 244 0.35 4.94 -20.34
CA SER A 244 -0.55 5.60 -21.29
C SER A 244 -0.23 5.26 -22.75
N ASP A 245 1.05 5.04 -23.07
CA ASP A 245 1.50 4.63 -24.39
C ASP A 245 1.17 3.15 -24.69
N GLU A 246 1.38 2.26 -23.71
CA GLU A 246 1.08 0.82 -23.86
C GLU A 246 -0.43 0.54 -23.81
N TYR A 247 -1.17 1.22 -22.92
CA TYR A 247 -2.58 0.96 -22.65
C TYR A 247 -3.47 2.19 -22.93
N THR A 248 -3.43 2.66 -24.18
CA THR A 248 -4.11 3.90 -24.64
C THR A 248 -5.62 3.99 -24.37
N ASN A 249 -6.34 2.87 -24.29
CA ASN A 249 -7.81 2.85 -24.12
C ASN A 249 -8.27 2.64 -22.66
N THR A 250 -7.34 2.42 -21.73
CA THR A 250 -7.68 2.21 -20.32
C THR A 250 -7.59 3.52 -19.53
N PRO A 251 -8.67 3.93 -18.84
CA PRO A 251 -8.64 5.12 -18.00
C PRO A 251 -7.75 4.90 -16.76
N VAL A 252 -7.03 5.96 -16.37
CA VAL A 252 -6.28 6.01 -15.13
C VAL A 252 -6.97 6.93 -14.12
N LEU A 253 -7.23 6.40 -12.93
CA LEU A 253 -7.67 7.15 -11.75
C LEU A 253 -6.48 7.34 -10.81
N LEU A 254 -6.08 8.58 -10.57
CA LEU A 254 -4.93 8.92 -9.74
C LEU A 254 -5.36 9.51 -8.39
N TYR A 255 -4.93 8.90 -7.32
CA TYR A 255 -4.96 9.45 -5.96
C TYR A 255 -3.59 10.09 -5.68
N ALA A 256 -3.56 11.42 -5.75
CA ALA A 256 -2.37 12.20 -5.44
C ALA A 256 -2.31 12.40 -3.93
N VAL A 257 -1.40 11.71 -3.25
CA VAL A 257 -1.29 11.70 -1.80
C VAL A 257 -0.13 12.58 -1.33
N ARG A 258 -0.34 13.31 -0.23
CA ARG A 258 0.69 14.14 0.39
C ARG A 258 0.74 13.97 1.91
N GLY A 259 1.91 13.63 2.43
CA GLY A 259 2.15 13.43 3.86
C GLY A 259 2.18 14.73 4.68
N PRO A 260 1.84 14.70 5.99
CA PRO A 260 1.85 15.86 6.91
C PRO A 260 3.17 16.60 6.96
N SER A 261 4.26 15.84 6.94
CA SER A 261 5.63 16.33 7.12
C SER A 261 6.06 17.33 6.05
N SER A 262 5.45 17.26 4.86
CA SER A 262 5.67 18.22 3.77
C SER A 262 5.19 19.64 4.12
N HIS A 263 4.16 19.79 4.95
CA HIS A 263 3.58 21.07 5.33
C HIS A 263 4.10 21.63 6.66
N MET A 264 4.71 20.78 7.50
CA MET A 264 5.21 21.19 8.83
C MET A 264 6.65 21.70 8.82
N SER A 265 7.39 21.59 7.71
CA SER A 265 8.77 22.08 7.64
C SER A 265 8.83 23.61 7.60
N LEU A 266 9.51 24.21 8.58
CA LEU A 266 9.95 25.61 8.57
C LEU A 266 11.02 25.77 7.47
N SER A 267 10.56 25.87 6.23
CA SER A 267 11.41 25.95 5.05
C SER A 267 11.85 27.39 4.81
N SER A 268 13.11 27.55 4.38
CA SER A 268 13.59 28.83 3.87
C SER A 268 12.77 29.23 2.64
N ARG A 269 12.61 30.53 2.38
CA ARG A 269 11.86 31.02 1.20
C ARG A 269 12.31 30.37 -0.12
N LYS A 270 13.61 30.06 -0.26
CA LYS A 270 14.15 29.37 -1.44
C LYS A 270 13.61 27.95 -1.58
N GLN A 271 13.58 27.19 -0.49
CA GLN A 271 13.03 25.82 -0.48
C GLN A 271 11.54 25.81 -0.78
N THR A 272 10.77 26.80 -0.29
CA THR A 272 9.35 26.93 -0.63
C THR A 272 9.15 27.12 -2.13
N VAL A 273 9.91 28.03 -2.76
CA VAL A 273 9.81 28.26 -4.21
C VAL A 273 10.18 27.02 -5.02
N VAL A 274 11.24 26.30 -4.64
CA VAL A 274 11.64 25.06 -5.32
C VAL A 274 10.55 23.99 -5.20
N ARG A 275 9.95 23.84 -4.01
CA ARG A 275 8.85 22.89 -3.79
C ARG A 275 7.60 23.28 -4.56
N ASP A 276 7.20 24.54 -4.56
CA ASP A 276 6.02 25.00 -5.32
C ASP A 276 6.21 24.77 -6.83
N LEU A 277 7.45 24.95 -7.34
CA LEU A 277 7.80 24.60 -8.72
C LEU A 277 7.75 23.09 -8.96
N HIS A 278 8.30 22.29 -8.05
CA HIS A 278 8.22 20.83 -8.10
C HIS A 278 6.77 20.37 -8.17
N ASP A 279 5.92 20.82 -7.24
CA ASP A 279 4.50 20.49 -7.16
C ASP A 279 3.75 20.89 -8.45
N ALA A 280 4.04 22.07 -9.01
CA ALA A 280 3.42 22.52 -10.26
C ALA A 280 3.81 21.64 -11.46
N VAL A 281 5.09 21.28 -11.57
CA VAL A 281 5.59 20.41 -12.66
C VAL A 281 5.03 19.01 -12.51
N SER A 282 5.11 18.44 -11.30
CA SER A 282 4.53 17.15 -10.94
C SER A 282 3.05 17.08 -11.27
N PHE A 283 2.24 18.05 -10.82
CA PHE A 283 0.82 18.10 -11.11
C PHE A 283 0.55 18.21 -12.62
N SER A 284 1.28 19.07 -13.33
CA SER A 284 1.13 19.23 -14.79
C SER A 284 1.41 17.94 -15.54
N ARG A 285 2.43 17.18 -15.13
CA ARG A 285 2.82 15.92 -15.77
C ARG A 285 1.84 14.81 -15.44
N LEU A 286 1.56 14.58 -14.16
CA LEU A 286 0.63 13.56 -13.70
C LEU A 286 -0.79 13.75 -14.29
N SER A 287 -1.30 14.99 -14.28
CA SER A 287 -2.64 15.29 -14.81
C SER A 287 -2.79 15.06 -16.32
N SER A 288 -1.70 15.07 -17.08
CA SER A 288 -1.74 14.88 -18.54
C SER A 288 -2.09 13.45 -18.94
N PHE A 289 -1.77 12.46 -18.09
CA PHE A 289 -1.97 11.03 -18.36
C PHE A 289 -3.17 10.44 -17.62
N CYS A 290 -3.78 11.18 -16.70
CA CYS A 290 -4.88 10.69 -15.87
C CYS A 290 -6.24 11.21 -16.33
N LYS A 291 -7.26 10.35 -16.27
CA LYS A 291 -8.64 10.76 -16.58
C LYS A 291 -9.28 11.54 -15.43
N MET A 292 -8.88 11.20 -14.20
CA MET A 292 -9.33 11.84 -12.97
C MET A 292 -8.18 11.84 -11.97
N ILE A 293 -7.99 12.99 -11.30
CA ILE A 293 -7.06 13.14 -10.18
C ILE A 293 -7.85 13.50 -8.92
N VAL A 294 -7.60 12.75 -7.85
CA VAL A 294 -8.21 12.93 -6.53
C VAL A 294 -7.10 13.32 -5.57
N PRO A 295 -6.99 14.61 -5.19
CA PRO A 295 -5.98 15.03 -4.22
C PRO A 295 -6.38 14.61 -2.80
N VAL A 296 -5.49 13.91 -2.13
CA VAL A 296 -5.66 13.38 -0.77
C VAL A 296 -4.54 13.96 0.11
N GLY A 297 -4.90 14.87 1.03
CA GLY A 297 -3.90 15.51 1.88
C GLY A 297 -4.48 16.43 2.95
N LEU A 298 -3.66 16.74 3.95
CA LEU A 298 -4.06 17.52 5.13
C LEU A 298 -4.47 19.00 4.92
N PRO A 299 -4.04 19.76 3.89
CA PRO A 299 -4.50 21.14 3.74
C PRO A 299 -6.01 21.24 3.42
N SER A 300 -6.61 20.23 2.78
CA SER A 300 -8.07 20.16 2.58
C SER A 300 -8.78 19.65 3.84
N LEU A 301 -8.18 18.69 4.55
CA LEU A 301 -8.74 18.05 5.75
C LEU A 301 -8.68 18.93 7.00
N SER A 302 -7.66 19.77 7.20
CA SER A 302 -7.59 20.72 8.32
C SER A 302 -8.68 21.81 8.24
N ARG A 303 -9.00 22.28 7.03
CA ARG A 303 -10.15 23.16 6.78
C ARG A 303 -11.48 22.44 7.00
N MET A 304 -11.57 21.17 6.60
CA MET A 304 -12.77 20.33 6.78
C MET A 304 -12.99 19.96 8.26
N LEU A 305 -11.94 19.66 9.01
CA LEU A 305 -11.95 19.46 10.46
C LEU A 305 -12.38 20.74 11.19
N CYS A 306 -11.97 21.92 10.73
CA CYS A 306 -12.45 23.19 11.28
C CYS A 306 -13.96 23.39 11.04
N MET A 307 -14.49 22.98 9.88
CA MET A 307 -15.95 22.98 9.63
C MET A 307 -16.67 21.91 10.46
N LEU A 308 -16.17 20.68 10.50
CA LEU A 308 -16.76 19.57 11.26
C LEU A 308 -16.79 19.86 12.76
N ARG A 309 -15.76 20.53 13.30
CA ARG A 309 -15.72 20.99 14.70
C ARG A 309 -16.75 22.08 15.00
N ARG A 310 -17.19 22.86 14.00
CA ARG A 310 -18.32 23.79 14.14
C ARG A 310 -19.67 23.05 14.07
N TYR A 311 -19.80 22.03 13.24
CA TYR A 311 -21.03 21.22 13.15
C TYR A 311 -21.25 20.35 14.40
N THR A 312 -20.20 19.77 15.00
CA THR A 312 -20.32 18.97 16.24
C THR A 312 -20.63 19.81 17.49
N LEU A 313 -20.33 21.11 17.48
CA LEU A 313 -20.74 22.04 18.56
C LEU A 313 -22.20 22.52 18.44
N GLN A 314 -22.84 22.34 17.27
CA GLN A 314 -24.19 22.85 17.02
C GLN A 314 -25.27 21.75 17.08
N VAL A 315 -24.88 20.47 17.05
CA VAL A 315 -25.79 19.33 17.15
C VAL A 315 -25.64 18.67 18.53
N SER A 316 -25.93 19.44 19.58
CA SER A 316 -26.28 18.90 20.89
C SER A 316 -27.65 19.41 21.28
N HIS A 317 -28.70 19.03 20.54
CA HIS A 317 -30.05 18.86 21.08
C HIS A 317 -30.98 18.26 20.00
N SER A 318 -31.68 17.19 20.40
CA SER A 318 -32.86 16.55 19.79
C SER A 318 -32.73 15.71 18.50
N ALA A 319 -32.82 14.39 18.75
CA ALA A 319 -33.78 13.42 18.16
C ALA A 319 -33.75 13.03 16.67
N TRP A 320 -33.32 11.78 16.48
CA TRP A 320 -33.92 10.68 15.69
C TRP A 320 -33.94 10.72 14.15
N SER A 321 -33.10 9.82 13.61
CA SER A 321 -33.46 8.68 12.73
C SER A 321 -33.97 8.92 11.30
N HIS A 322 -33.43 8.07 10.43
CA HIS A 322 -33.85 7.78 9.05
C HIS A 322 -33.45 8.81 7.99
N LEU A 323 -32.15 8.80 7.63
CA LEU A 323 -31.64 8.98 6.25
C LEU A 323 -30.10 9.10 6.15
N VAL A 324 -29.35 8.94 7.24
CA VAL A 324 -27.93 9.35 7.27
C VAL A 324 -26.94 8.17 7.34
N LEU A 325 -27.36 6.91 7.21
CA LEU A 325 -26.41 5.78 7.31
C LEU A 325 -25.36 5.70 6.17
N PRO A 326 -25.67 6.00 4.89
CA PRO A 326 -24.64 5.95 3.84
C PRO A 326 -23.63 7.11 3.96
N GLN A 327 -24.11 8.27 4.40
CA GLN A 327 -23.29 9.48 4.54
C GLN A 327 -22.47 9.46 5.83
N ILE A 328 -22.97 8.83 6.90
CA ILE A 328 -22.19 8.52 8.11
C ILE A 328 -21.16 7.44 7.82
N TYR A 329 -21.42 6.46 6.94
CA TYR A 329 -20.40 5.47 6.56
C TYR A 329 -19.23 6.10 5.81
N LEU A 330 -19.50 6.94 4.80
CA LEU A 330 -18.45 7.67 4.11
C LEU A 330 -17.77 8.70 5.02
N MET A 331 -18.51 9.35 5.92
CA MET A 331 -17.92 10.24 6.92
C MET A 331 -17.08 9.50 7.95
N CYS A 332 -17.49 8.31 8.41
CA CYS A 332 -16.75 7.50 9.38
C CYS A 332 -15.52 6.86 8.72
N LEU A 333 -15.62 6.44 7.46
CA LEU A 333 -14.48 5.97 6.67
C LEU A 333 -13.44 7.10 6.49
N VAL A 334 -13.91 8.32 6.20
CA VAL A 334 -13.06 9.51 6.11
C VAL A 334 -12.57 9.97 7.49
N LEU A 335 -13.38 9.91 8.55
CA LEU A 335 -13.00 10.26 9.94
C LEU A 335 -12.01 9.26 10.54
N TRP A 336 -12.11 8.00 10.15
CA TRP A 336 -11.24 6.92 10.62
C TRP A 336 -9.93 6.90 9.84
N MET A 337 -9.95 7.10 8.51
CA MET A 337 -8.73 7.46 7.75
C MET A 337 -8.07 8.72 8.31
N LEU A 338 -8.84 9.71 8.77
CA LEU A 338 -8.37 10.94 9.43
C LEU A 338 -7.74 10.72 10.81
N MET A 339 -8.24 9.76 11.60
CA MET A 339 -7.65 9.43 12.90
C MET A 339 -6.38 8.58 12.73
N ALA A 340 -6.32 7.71 11.72
CA ALA A 340 -5.11 6.98 11.34
C ALA A 340 -4.00 7.92 10.83
N LEU A 341 -4.35 8.99 10.10
CA LEU A 341 -3.41 10.02 9.65
C LEU A 341 -2.91 10.98 10.74
N TYR A 342 -3.46 10.93 11.96
CA TYR A 342 -3.12 11.90 13.03
C TYR A 342 -1.94 11.44 13.91
N LYS A 343 -1.41 10.23 13.71
CA LYS A 343 -0.34 9.66 14.55
C LYS A 343 0.89 9.10 13.82
N CYS A 344 0.99 9.28 12.50
CA CYS A 344 2.26 9.11 11.78
C CYS A 344 2.94 10.47 11.51
#